data_AF-A0A920RLA8-F1
#
_entry.id   AF-A0A920RLA8-F1
#
_cell.length_a   1.000
_cell.length_b   1.000
_cell.length_c   1.000
_cell.angle_alpha   90.00
_cell.angle_beta   90.00
_cell.angle_gamma   90.00
#
_symmetry.space_group_name_H-M   'P 1'
#
loop_
_entity.id
_entity.type
_entity.pdbx_description
1 polymer ?
#
loop_
_entity_poly.entity_id
_entity_poly.type
_entity_poly.pdbx_seq_one_letter_code
_entity_poly.pdbx_strand_id
1 'polypeptide(L)'
;MTRSKKTYENFELVAEWRHMKPAGNSGIFLWAPEASFKGLKPGQLPKGGIEVQVLDLEYETRYEKKNGKKSDWFTSHGDVFSGWHKQDEALLTGCKERSSQFPQQAFDAGR
;
A
#
# COMPACT_ATOMS: atom_id res chain seq x y z
N MET A 1 -8.61 10.43 4.40
CA MET A 1 -7.19 10.18 4.72
C MET A 1 -6.84 10.99 5.96
N THR A 2 -6.21 10.36 6.94
CA THR A 2 -5.77 11.01 8.20
C THR A 2 -4.25 10.85 8.28
N ARG A 3 -3.55 11.90 8.71
CA ARG A 3 -2.08 11.90 8.85
C ARG A 3 -1.70 12.14 10.31
N SER A 4 -0.59 11.55 10.74
CA SER A 4 0.02 11.90 12.02
C SER A 4 0.34 13.41 12.09
N LYS A 5 0.30 13.98 13.29
CA LYS A 5 0.72 15.38 13.52
C LYS A 5 2.23 15.53 13.50
N LYS A 6 2.95 14.48 13.90
CA LYS A 6 4.42 14.42 13.97
C LYS A 6 4.97 13.56 12.84
N THR A 7 6.16 13.91 12.37
CA THR A 7 6.96 13.11 11.44
C THR A 7 7.80 12.11 12.23
N TYR A 8 7.93 10.89 11.71
CA TYR A 8 8.76 9.84 12.28
C TYR A 8 9.76 9.35 11.24
N GLU A 9 10.99 9.11 11.68
CA GLU A 9 12.04 8.50 10.85
C GLU A 9 12.12 7.01 11.15
N ASN A 10 12.70 6.62 12.29
CA ASN A 10 12.70 5.24 12.76
C ASN A 10 11.59 5.03 13.79
N PHE A 11 10.73 4.02 13.58
CA PHE A 11 9.64 3.72 14.49
C PHE A 11 9.20 2.26 14.37
N GLU A 12 8.53 1.77 15.41
CA GLU A 12 7.70 0.57 15.37
C GLU A 12 6.23 1.01 15.47
N LEU A 13 5.39 0.50 14.56
CA LEU A 13 3.96 0.80 14.55
C LEU A 13 3.17 -0.49 14.74
N VAL A 14 2.42 -0.54 15.83
CA VAL A 14 1.39 -1.56 16.08
C VAL A 14 0.03 -0.90 15.88
N ALA A 15 -0.77 -1.49 15.00
CA ALA A 15 -2.13 -1.02 14.72
C ALA A 15 -3.06 -2.23 14.61
N GLU A 16 -4.25 -2.10 15.19
CA GLU A 16 -5.35 -3.04 15.00
C GLU A 16 -6.37 -2.43 14.05
N TRP A 17 -6.93 -3.25 13.16
CA TRP A 17 -7.91 -2.80 12.18
C TRP A 17 -9.04 -3.80 12.01
N ARG A 18 -10.18 -3.31 11.52
CA ARG A 18 -11.33 -4.13 11.15
C ARG A 18 -12.10 -3.48 10.00
N HIS A 19 -12.36 -4.24 8.94
CA HIS A 19 -13.31 -3.81 7.92
C HIS A 19 -14.75 -4.03 8.42
N MET A 20 -15.60 -3.01 8.26
CA MET A 20 -17.01 -3.07 8.65
C MET A 20 -17.94 -3.56 7.53
N LYS A 21 -17.39 -3.80 6.34
CA LYS A 21 -18.09 -4.28 5.15
C LYS A 21 -17.22 -5.29 4.41
N PRO A 22 -17.81 -6.32 3.79
CA PRO A 22 -17.04 -7.28 3.00
C PRO A 22 -16.41 -6.61 1.77
N ALA A 23 -15.23 -7.09 1.39
CA ALA A 23 -14.35 -6.48 0.39
C ALA A 23 -13.96 -5.03 0.71
N GLY A 24 -13.76 -4.72 2.00
CA GLY A 24 -13.18 -3.46 2.44
C GLY A 24 -11.76 -3.25 1.92
N ASN A 25 -11.39 -1.99 1.67
CA ASN A 25 -10.05 -1.58 1.26
C ASN A 25 -9.58 -0.41 2.13
N SER A 26 -8.41 -0.56 2.73
CA SER A 26 -7.70 0.45 3.50
C SER A 26 -6.19 0.25 3.36
N GLY A 27 -5.42 1.10 4.02
CA GLY A 27 -3.96 1.02 4.01
C GLY A 27 -3.35 2.00 4.98
N ILE A 28 -2.13 1.71 5.41
CA ILE A 28 -1.31 2.60 6.24
C ILE A 28 -0.13 3.08 5.39
N PHE A 29 0.00 4.40 5.28
CA PHE A 29 1.08 5.02 4.51
C PHE A 29 2.24 5.42 5.44
N LEU A 30 3.42 4.86 5.19
CA LEU A 30 4.67 5.10 5.92
C LEU A 30 5.60 5.98 5.07
N TRP A 31 6.40 6.82 5.72
CA TRP A 31 7.42 7.68 5.07
C TRP A 31 6.94 8.44 3.82
N ALA A 32 5.67 8.88 3.80
CA ALA A 32 5.17 9.72 2.73
C ALA A 32 5.78 11.12 2.84
N PRO A 33 6.57 11.59 1.85
CA PRO A 33 7.18 12.91 1.91
C PRO A 33 6.12 14.02 1.82
N GLU A 34 6.43 15.21 2.32
CA GLU A 34 5.48 16.32 2.35
C GLU A 34 4.92 16.67 0.96
N ALA A 35 5.76 16.56 -0.07
CA ALA A 35 5.39 16.76 -1.47
C ALA A 35 4.25 15.83 -1.94
N SER A 36 4.12 14.63 -1.37
CA SER A 36 3.06 13.66 -1.71
C SER A 36 1.66 14.14 -1.34
N PHE A 37 1.55 15.14 -0.47
CA PHE A 37 0.28 15.72 -0.03
C PHE A 37 -0.10 17.00 -0.78
N LYS A 38 0.80 17.55 -1.62
CA LYS A 38 0.54 18.79 -2.34
C LYS A 38 -0.58 18.59 -3.38
N GLY A 39 -1.65 19.37 -3.23
CA GLY A 39 -2.81 19.33 -4.13
C GLY A 39 -3.67 18.06 -3.99
N LEU A 40 -3.55 17.35 -2.86
CA LEU A 40 -4.33 16.15 -2.58
C LEU A 40 -5.81 16.53 -2.35
N LYS A 41 -6.70 16.02 -3.21
CA LYS A 41 -8.14 16.26 -3.08
C LYS A 41 -8.76 15.25 -2.09
N PRO A 42 -9.94 15.56 -1.51
CA PRO A 42 -10.70 14.57 -0.73
C PRO A 42 -10.87 13.26 -1.52
N GLY A 43 -10.59 12.14 -0.87
CA GLY A 43 -10.70 10.80 -1.46
C GLY A 43 -9.47 10.33 -2.26
N GLN A 44 -8.42 11.14 -2.40
CA GLN A 44 -7.17 10.73 -3.06
C GLN A 44 -6.14 10.17 -2.06
N LEU A 45 -5.31 9.25 -2.55
CA LEU A 45 -4.18 8.70 -1.82
C LEU A 45 -2.90 9.53 -2.07
N PRO A 46 -1.97 9.57 -1.10
CA PRO A 46 -0.68 10.24 -1.28
C PRO A 46 0.07 9.69 -2.51
N LYS A 47 0.76 10.58 -3.24
CA LYS A 47 1.50 10.22 -4.45
C LYS A 47 2.84 9.50 -4.19
N GLY A 48 3.14 9.17 -2.94
CA GLY A 48 4.43 8.60 -2.54
C GLY A 48 4.42 8.20 -1.07
N GLY A 49 5.50 7.55 -0.64
CA GLY A 49 5.57 6.81 0.62
C GLY A 49 5.48 5.31 0.38
N ILE A 50 5.36 4.51 1.43
CA ILE A 50 5.14 3.06 1.36
C ILE A 50 3.72 2.80 1.85
N GLU A 51 2.92 2.05 1.10
CA GLU A 51 1.60 1.61 1.53
C GLU A 51 1.67 0.18 2.04
N VAL A 52 1.36 -0.01 3.33
CA VAL A 52 1.03 -1.31 3.89
C VAL A 52 -0.47 -1.51 3.67
N GLN A 53 -0.80 -2.35 2.71
CA GLN A 53 -2.16 -2.55 2.23
C GLN A 53 -2.97 -3.40 3.20
N VAL A 54 -4.21 -3.00 3.42
CA VAL A 54 -5.15 -3.71 4.29
C VAL A 54 -6.43 -3.99 3.49
N LEU A 55 -6.57 -5.23 3.04
CA LEU A 55 -7.73 -5.68 2.27
C LEU A 55 -8.49 -6.76 3.04
N ASP A 56 -9.81 -6.70 2.93
CA ASP A 56 -10.66 -7.82 3.33
C ASP A 56 -10.46 -9.02 2.39
N LEU A 57 -10.59 -10.23 2.90
CA LEU A 57 -10.41 -11.46 2.11
C LEU A 57 -11.40 -11.55 0.93
N GLU A 58 -12.62 -11.01 1.08
CA GLU A 58 -13.59 -11.03 -0.02
C GLU A 58 -13.19 -10.10 -1.17
N TYR A 59 -12.19 -9.22 -1.00
CA TYR A 59 -11.70 -8.38 -2.08
C TYR A 59 -11.11 -9.22 -3.23
N GLU A 60 -10.25 -10.20 -2.93
CA GLU A 60 -9.69 -11.10 -3.94
C GLU A 60 -10.79 -11.98 -4.57
N THR A 61 -11.72 -12.49 -3.77
CA THR A 61 -12.88 -13.27 -4.26
C THR A 61 -13.72 -12.48 -5.28
N ARG A 62 -14.00 -11.20 -5.00
CA ARG A 62 -14.74 -10.33 -5.92
C ARG A 62 -13.93 -9.99 -7.17
N TYR A 63 -12.61 -9.81 -7.03
CA TYR A 63 -11.72 -9.62 -8.16
C TYR A 63 -11.75 -10.83 -9.09
N GLU A 64 -11.61 -12.05 -8.55
CA GLU A 64 -11.64 -13.28 -9.35
C GLU A 64 -12.97 -13.47 -10.05
N LYS A 65 -14.09 -13.28 -9.34
CA LYS A 65 -15.44 -13.36 -9.93
C LYS A 65 -15.63 -12.36 -11.07
N LYS A 66 -15.07 -11.15 -10.96
CA LYS A 66 -15.20 -10.10 -11.98
C LYS A 66 -14.32 -10.34 -13.19
N ASN A 67 -13.09 -10.80 -12.99
CA ASN A 67 -12.07 -10.89 -14.05
C ASN A 67 -11.89 -12.32 -14.61
N GLY A 68 -12.52 -13.33 -13.99
CA GLY A 68 -12.38 -14.74 -14.38
C GLY A 68 -11.03 -15.37 -14.06
N LYS A 69 -10.16 -14.66 -13.33
CA LYS A 69 -8.83 -15.13 -12.91
C LYS A 69 -8.44 -14.54 -11.56
N LYS A 70 -7.61 -15.27 -10.81
CA LYS A 70 -6.99 -14.78 -9.56
C LYS A 70 -6.09 -13.59 -9.83
N SER A 71 -5.89 -12.77 -8.80
CA SER A 71 -4.88 -11.71 -8.85
C SER A 71 -3.47 -12.31 -8.82
N ASP A 72 -2.59 -11.75 -9.64
CA ASP A 72 -1.16 -12.00 -9.68
C ASP A 72 -0.33 -10.87 -9.04
N TRP A 73 -0.94 -9.72 -8.75
CA TRP A 73 -0.26 -8.50 -8.29
C TRP A 73 -0.63 -8.03 -6.88
N PHE A 74 -1.60 -8.68 -6.21
CA PHE A 74 -1.94 -8.41 -4.81
C PHE A 74 -2.46 -9.66 -4.07
N THR A 75 -2.48 -9.56 -2.75
CA THR A 75 -3.08 -10.46 -1.76
C THR A 75 -3.89 -9.64 -0.74
N SER A 76 -4.68 -10.32 0.09
CA SER A 76 -5.35 -9.68 1.25
C SER A 76 -4.56 -9.83 2.57
N HIS A 77 -3.27 -10.15 2.50
CA HIS A 77 -2.47 -10.56 3.67
C HIS A 77 -1.37 -9.56 4.07
N GLY A 78 -1.55 -8.28 3.77
CA GLY A 78 -0.62 -7.23 4.20
C GLY A 78 0.48 -6.93 3.18
N ASP A 79 0.11 -6.84 1.90
CA ASP A 79 1.05 -6.44 0.84
C ASP A 79 1.69 -5.08 1.14
N VAL A 80 2.91 -4.90 0.64
CA VAL A 80 3.63 -3.64 0.76
C VAL A 80 3.92 -3.08 -0.63
N PHE A 81 3.41 -1.87 -0.89
CA PHE A 81 3.56 -1.16 -2.15
C PHE A 81 4.44 0.08 -2.00
N SER A 82 5.31 0.34 -2.98
CA SER A 82 5.90 1.66 -3.15
C SER A 82 4.85 2.62 -3.68
N GLY A 83 4.73 3.79 -3.08
CA GLY A 83 3.70 4.78 -3.36
C GLY A 83 3.60 5.18 -4.83
N TRP A 84 2.39 5.56 -5.21
CA TRP A 84 1.86 5.70 -6.56
C TRP A 84 2.78 6.37 -7.60
N HIS A 85 3.51 5.55 -8.34
CA HIS A 85 3.69 5.69 -9.79
C HIS A 85 3.11 4.44 -10.45
N LYS A 86 2.68 4.58 -11.72
CA LYS A 86 2.03 3.52 -12.52
C LYS A 86 2.59 2.15 -12.15
N GLN A 87 1.67 1.25 -11.83
CA GLN A 87 1.90 -0.18 -11.68
C GLN A 87 2.58 -0.68 -12.96
N ASP A 88 3.90 -0.58 -13.02
CA ASP A 88 4.70 -1.22 -14.05
C ASP A 88 4.54 -2.71 -13.77
N GLU A 89 3.81 -3.41 -14.64
CA GLU A 89 3.47 -4.82 -14.49
C GLU A 89 4.70 -5.68 -14.13
N ALA A 90 5.89 -5.27 -14.58
CA ALA A 90 7.18 -5.93 -14.34
C ALA A 90 7.64 -5.98 -12.87
N LEU A 91 7.25 -5.02 -12.02
CA LEU A 91 7.59 -5.06 -10.58
C LEU A 91 6.57 -5.88 -9.77
N LEU A 92 5.37 -6.04 -10.30
CA LEU A 92 4.26 -6.71 -9.65
C LEU A 92 4.12 -8.18 -10.02
N THR A 93 4.80 -8.66 -11.08
CA THR A 93 4.78 -10.06 -11.55
C THR A 93 5.40 -11.07 -10.57
N GLY A 94 5.53 -10.74 -9.28
CA GLY A 94 6.01 -11.65 -8.25
C GLY A 94 5.55 -11.33 -6.83
N CYS A 95 4.57 -10.43 -6.65
CA CYS A 95 4.12 -10.03 -5.30
C CYS A 95 3.55 -11.21 -4.48
N LYS A 96 3.02 -12.27 -5.12
CA LYS A 96 2.54 -13.45 -4.40
C LYS A 96 3.64 -14.35 -3.83
N GLU A 97 4.86 -14.30 -4.36
CA GLU A 97 5.95 -15.21 -3.96
C GLU A 97 7.18 -14.49 -3.38
N ARG A 98 7.30 -13.18 -3.57
CA ARG A 98 8.35 -12.37 -2.96
C ARG A 98 7.70 -11.39 -2.00
N SER A 99 7.79 -11.70 -0.70
CA SER A 99 7.83 -10.66 0.33
C SER A 99 8.83 -9.61 -0.14
N SER A 100 8.33 -8.44 -0.54
CA SER A 100 9.11 -7.42 -1.23
C SER A 100 10.25 -6.95 -0.33
N GLN A 101 11.43 -7.55 -0.50
CA GLN A 101 12.68 -6.98 -0.01
C GLN A 101 12.84 -5.65 -0.74
N PHE A 102 12.64 -4.56 -0.01
CA PHE A 102 12.93 -3.22 -0.50
C PHE A 102 14.39 -3.16 -0.95
N PRO A 103 14.68 -2.66 -2.16
CA PRO A 103 16.06 -2.38 -2.53
C PRO A 103 16.60 -1.31 -1.57
N GLN A 104 17.71 -1.63 -0.89
CA GLN A 104 18.39 -0.78 0.10
C GLN A 104 18.63 0.66 -0.41
N GLN A 105 18.73 0.84 -1.73
CA GLN A 105 18.95 2.13 -2.40
C GLN A 105 17.85 3.18 -2.13
N ALA A 106 16.63 2.78 -1.77
CA ALA A 106 15.57 3.73 -1.43
C ALA A 106 15.78 4.41 -0.06
N PHE A 107 16.58 3.80 0.84
CA PHE A 107 16.94 4.41 2.13
C PHE A 107 18.04 5.47 2.01
N ASP A 108 18.87 5.40 0.97
CA ASP A 108 20.05 6.27 0.85
C ASP A 108 19.77 7.63 0.19
N ALA A 109 18.59 7.83 -0.42
CA ALA A 109 18.21 9.08 -1.07
C ALA A 109 17.73 10.19 -0.09
N GLY A 110 17.77 9.92 1.22
CA GLY A 110 17.39 10.85 2.28
C GLY A 110 18.57 11.38 3.10
N ARG A 111 19.82 11.17 2.67
CA ARG A 111 21.03 11.76 3.27
C ARG A 111 21.52 12.97 2.47
#